data_AF-A0A7C0YM18-F1
#
_entry.id   AF-A0A7C0YM18-F1
#
_cell.length_a   1.000
_cell.length_b   1.000
_cell.length_c   1.000
_cell.angle_alpha   90.00
_cell.angle_beta   90.00
_cell.angle_gamma   90.00
#
_symmetry.space_group_name_H-M   'P 1'
#
loop_
_entity.id
_entity.type
_entity.pdbx_description
1 polymer ?
#
loop_
_entity_poly.entity_id
_entity_poly.type
_entity_poly.pdbx_seq_one_letter_code
_entity_poly.pdbx_strand_id
1 'polypeptide(L)'
;MRLVFRLPSLSATRVLCIVFFLSLLFSYAVPALAVQEGPIVKVIEIKGLKRVDEGAIRKRLSQKAGQPLTEENISKDLKSIYKMGYFEDVRVETEPFEGGLKIIYIVKEK
;
A
#
# COMPACT_ATOMS: atom_id res chain seq x y z
N MET A 1 -30.78 62.72 -18.92
CA MET A 1 -30.23 61.79 -17.90
C MET A 1 -29.61 60.58 -18.58
N ARG A 2 -28.28 60.51 -18.69
CA ARG A 2 -27.54 59.29 -19.07
C ARG A 2 -26.46 59.09 -18.00
N LEU A 3 -26.68 58.14 -17.10
CA LEU A 3 -25.70 57.71 -16.10
C LEU A 3 -24.69 56.81 -16.82
N VAL A 4 -23.49 57.34 -17.09
CA VAL A 4 -22.35 56.55 -17.57
C VAL A 4 -21.62 56.04 -16.32
N PHE A 5 -21.83 54.77 -15.99
CA PHE A 5 -21.03 54.06 -14.99
C PHE A 5 -19.61 53.94 -15.51
N ARG A 6 -18.73 54.85 -15.07
CA ARG A 6 -17.30 54.81 -15.31
C ARG A 6 -16.68 53.81 -14.33
N LEU A 7 -16.67 52.53 -14.70
CA LEU A 7 -15.84 51.55 -13.99
C LEU A 7 -14.37 51.96 -14.17
N PRO A 8 -13.57 51.97 -13.09
CA PRO A 8 -12.17 52.36 -13.17
C PRO A 8 -11.42 51.32 -14.02
N SER A 9 -10.62 51.80 -14.96
CA SER A 9 -9.70 51.01 -15.76
C SER A 9 -8.63 50.39 -14.85
N LEU A 10 -8.97 49.28 -14.21
CA LEU A 10 -8.01 48.42 -13.53
C LEU A 10 -7.10 47.87 -14.64
N SER A 11 -5.92 48.49 -14.77
CA SER A 11 -4.90 48.21 -15.79
C SER A 11 -4.79 46.71 -16.07
N ALA A 12 -5.00 46.31 -17.33
CA ALA A 12 -4.92 44.92 -17.81
C ALA A 12 -3.64 44.20 -17.34
N THR A 13 -2.57 44.96 -17.11
CA THR A 13 -1.30 44.52 -16.52
C THR A 13 -1.45 43.88 -15.13
N ARG A 14 -2.34 44.39 -14.27
CA ARG A 14 -2.59 43.83 -12.93
C ARG A 14 -3.34 42.51 -13.00
N VAL A 15 -4.32 42.41 -13.91
CA VAL A 15 -5.09 41.18 -14.13
C VAL A 15 -4.19 40.09 -14.72
N LEU A 16 -3.31 40.45 -15.66
CA LEU A 16 -2.34 39.52 -16.25
C LEU A 16 -1.34 38.99 -15.21
N CYS A 17 -0.81 39.86 -14.33
CA CYS A 17 0.09 39.44 -13.25
C CYS A 17 -0.62 38.54 -12.23
N ILE A 18 -1.87 38.81 -11.88
CA ILE A 18 -2.64 37.98 -10.94
C ILE A 18 -2.90 36.59 -11.52
N VAL A 19 -3.26 36.51 -12.81
CA VAL A 19 -3.48 35.22 -13.50
C VAL A 19 -2.16 34.44 -13.65
N PHE A 20 -1.06 35.12 -13.96
CA PHE A 20 0.26 34.51 -14.03
C PHE A 20 0.77 34.04 -12.66
N PHE A 21 0.49 34.80 -11.60
CA PHE A 21 0.85 34.44 -10.23
C PHE A 21 -0.03 33.29 -9.70
N LEU A 22 -1.32 33.27 -10.04
CA LEU A 22 -2.25 32.18 -9.74
C LEU A 22 -1.91 30.90 -10.52
N SER A 23 -1.50 31.00 -11.79
CA SER A 23 -1.09 29.83 -12.58
C SER A 23 0.23 29.23 -12.08
N LEU A 24 1.16 30.07 -11.62
CA LEU A 24 2.39 29.63 -10.99
C LEU A 24 2.12 28.87 -9.68
N LEU A 25 1.17 29.35 -8.87
CA LEU A 25 0.76 28.68 -7.63
C LEU A 25 0.03 27.35 -7.88
N PHE A 26 -0.77 27.25 -8.95
CA PHE A 26 -1.50 26.03 -9.28
C PHE A 26 -0.58 24.91 -9.79
N SER A 27 0.57 25.26 -10.37
CA SER A 27 1.54 24.30 -10.91
C SER A 27 2.35 23.55 -9.84
N TYR A 28 2.34 24.00 -8.58
CA TYR A 28 3.09 23.38 -7.47
C TYR A 28 2.27 22.41 -6.61
N ALA A 29 0.98 22.21 -6.90
CA ALA A 29 0.08 21.43 -6.06
C ALA A 29 -0.21 20.01 -6.57
N VAL A 30 0.79 19.31 -7.12
CA VAL A 30 0.70 17.86 -7.35
C VAL A 30 1.37 17.16 -6.18
N PRO A 31 0.64 16.73 -5.14
CA PRO A 31 1.22 15.84 -4.15
C PRO A 31 1.58 14.54 -4.88
N ALA A 32 2.87 14.23 -4.93
CA ALA A 32 3.32 12.90 -5.30
C ALA A 32 2.71 11.94 -4.28
N LEU A 33 1.71 11.17 -4.69
CA LEU A 33 1.19 10.06 -3.90
C LEU A 33 2.32 9.04 -3.77
N ALA A 34 3.16 9.20 -2.75
CA ALA A 34 4.13 8.22 -2.36
C ALA A 34 3.35 6.99 -1.91
N VAL A 35 3.19 6.01 -2.82
CA VAL A 35 2.76 4.67 -2.45
C VAL A 35 3.83 4.16 -1.49
N GLN A 36 3.50 4.12 -0.20
CA GLN A 36 4.36 3.50 0.80
C GLN A 36 4.33 2.00 0.56
N GLU A 37 5.23 1.52 -0.28
CA GLU A 37 5.49 0.09 -0.42
C GLU A 37 6.00 -0.42 0.94
N GLY A 38 5.31 -1.42 1.50
CA GLY A 38 5.70 -2.02 2.77
C GLY A 38 7.12 -2.60 2.72
N PRO A 39 7.74 -2.89 3.87
CA PRO A 39 9.08 -3.47 3.92
C PRO A 39 9.16 -4.77 3.11
N ILE A 40 10.31 -5.00 2.47
CA ILE A 40 10.53 -6.17 1.61
C ILE A 40 10.58 -7.45 2.45
N VAL A 41 9.77 -8.42 2.06
CA VAL A 41 9.82 -9.76 2.64
C VAL A 41 11.05 -10.49 2.11
N LYS A 42 11.97 -10.87 3.00
CA LYS A 42 13.18 -11.61 2.66
C LYS A 42 12.93 -13.11 2.69
N VAL A 43 12.23 -13.58 3.71
CA VAL A 43 12.03 -15.01 3.96
C VAL A 43 10.60 -15.27 4.42
N ILE A 44 10.04 -16.40 3.99
CA ILE A 44 8.77 -16.92 4.46
C ILE A 44 9.03 -18.29 5.06
N GLU A 45 8.63 -18.47 6.31
CA GLU A 45 8.74 -19.70 7.08
C GLU A 45 7.34 -20.17 7.48
N ILE A 46 7.14 -21.49 7.56
CA ILE A 46 5.90 -22.10 8.00
C ILE A 46 6.22 -23.05 9.15
N LYS A 47 5.57 -22.87 10.30
CA LYS A 47 5.79 -23.64 11.54
C LYS A 47 4.53 -24.36 11.97
N GLY A 48 4.70 -25.45 12.71
CA GLY A 48 3.60 -26.21 13.32
C GLY A 48 3.01 -27.31 12.42
N LEU A 49 3.66 -27.61 11.30
CA LEU A 49 3.34 -28.75 10.46
C LEU A 49 3.78 -30.06 11.13
N LYS A 50 2.95 -31.08 10.99
CA LYS A 50 3.20 -32.45 11.45
C LYS A 50 2.98 -33.45 10.33
N ARG A 51 1.87 -33.33 9.60
CA ARG A 51 1.47 -34.26 8.53
C ARG A 51 1.33 -33.56 7.19
N VAL A 52 1.01 -32.26 7.17
CA VAL A 52 0.83 -31.50 5.94
C VAL A 52 2.19 -31.08 5.39
N ASP A 53 2.39 -31.30 4.08
CA ASP A 53 3.59 -30.86 3.36
C ASP A 53 3.68 -29.32 3.31
N GLU A 54 4.87 -28.78 3.59
CA GLU A 54 5.11 -27.34 3.57
C GLU A 54 4.90 -26.75 2.15
N GLY A 55 5.30 -27.50 1.12
CA GLY A 55 5.12 -27.12 -0.28
C GLY A 55 3.65 -26.95 -0.66
N ALA A 56 2.74 -27.70 -0.05
CA ALA A 56 1.29 -27.54 -0.24
C ALA A 56 0.79 -26.16 0.22
N ILE A 57 1.30 -25.66 1.35
CA ILE A 57 0.97 -24.31 1.85
C ILE A 57 1.66 -23.25 0.99
N ARG A 58 2.96 -23.40 0.69
CA ARG A 58 3.72 -22.42 -0.11
C ARG A 58 3.07 -22.12 -1.46
N LYS A 59 2.44 -23.12 -2.08
CA LYS A 59 1.69 -22.96 -3.35
C LYS A 59 0.41 -22.12 -3.21
N ARG A 60 -0.14 -21.98 -2.00
CA ARG A 60 -1.34 -21.18 -1.71
C ARG A 60 -1.04 -19.75 -1.28
N LEU A 61 0.21 -19.44 -0.95
CA LEU A 61 0.60 -18.09 -0.54
C LEU A 61 0.63 -17.13 -1.73
N SER A 62 -0.01 -16.00 -1.55
CA SER A 62 -0.03 -14.81 -2.40
C SER A 62 1.18 -13.94 -2.08
N GLN A 63 1.55 -13.80 -0.79
CA GLN A 63 2.78 -13.10 -0.42
C GLN A 63 4.00 -13.91 -0.86
N LYS A 64 4.99 -13.24 -1.45
CA LYS A 64 6.25 -13.85 -1.90
C LYS A 64 7.45 -13.13 -1.29
N ALA A 65 8.54 -13.88 -1.11
CA ALA A 65 9.84 -13.29 -0.84
C ALA A 65 10.28 -12.43 -2.03
N GLY A 66 10.99 -11.34 -1.76
CA GLY A 66 11.40 -10.33 -2.73
C GLY A 66 10.35 -9.27 -3.03
N GLN A 67 9.14 -9.37 -2.47
CA GLN A 67 8.06 -8.38 -2.67
C GLN A 67 7.78 -7.59 -1.40
N PRO A 68 7.27 -6.35 -1.53
CA PRO A 68 6.74 -5.59 -0.40
C PRO A 68 5.68 -6.39 0.37
N LEU A 69 5.71 -6.31 1.70
CA LEU A 69 4.62 -6.82 2.53
C LEU A 69 3.34 -6.02 2.25
N THR A 70 2.23 -6.71 1.99
CA THR A 70 0.90 -6.08 1.91
C THR A 70 -0.11 -6.81 2.78
N GLU A 71 -0.96 -6.05 3.46
CA GLU A 71 -2.03 -6.61 4.31
C GLU A 71 -3.04 -7.45 3.49
N GLU A 72 -3.26 -7.06 2.23
CA GLU A 72 -4.13 -7.78 1.31
C GLU A 72 -3.62 -9.21 1.04
N ASN A 73 -2.32 -9.36 0.78
CA ASN A 73 -1.72 -10.67 0.55
C ASN A 73 -1.78 -11.53 1.83
N ILE A 74 -1.42 -10.97 2.99
CA ILE A 74 -1.52 -11.69 4.26
C ILE A 74 -2.95 -12.17 4.52
N SER A 75 -3.95 -11.31 4.28
CA SER A 75 -5.36 -11.65 4.44
C SER A 75 -5.82 -12.76 3.49
N LYS A 76 -5.36 -12.73 2.23
CA LYS A 76 -5.61 -13.80 1.25
C LYS A 76 -4.96 -15.11 1.68
N ASP A 77 -3.77 -15.04 2.26
CA ASP A 77 -2.99 -16.20 2.65
C ASP A 77 -3.63 -16.93 3.83
N LEU A 78 -3.97 -16.20 4.89
CA LEU A 78 -4.70 -16.75 6.04
C LEU A 78 -5.99 -17.44 5.59
N LYS A 79 -6.80 -16.77 4.75
CA LYS A 79 -8.04 -17.36 4.19
C LYS A 79 -7.75 -18.63 3.37
N SER A 80 -6.70 -18.63 2.55
CA SER A 80 -6.36 -19.76 1.69
C SER A 80 -5.89 -20.96 2.50
N ILE A 81 -5.09 -20.74 3.55
CA ILE A 81 -4.63 -21.79 4.47
C ILE A 81 -5.81 -22.38 5.25
N TYR A 82 -6.69 -21.54 5.82
CA TYR A 82 -7.91 -22.02 6.50
C TYR A 82 -8.80 -22.86 5.57
N LYS A 83 -8.96 -22.44 4.31
CA LYS A 83 -9.76 -23.17 3.30
C LYS A 83 -9.19 -24.55 2.95
N MET A 84 -7.94 -24.86 3.29
CA MET A 84 -7.41 -26.22 3.13
C MET A 84 -8.07 -27.23 4.08
N GLY A 85 -8.67 -26.77 5.18
CA GLY A 85 -9.45 -27.60 6.10
C GLY A 85 -8.63 -28.41 7.13
N TYR A 86 -7.30 -28.42 7.01
CA TYR A 86 -6.40 -29.21 7.86
C TYR A 86 -6.06 -28.57 9.21
N PHE A 87 -6.27 -27.26 9.36
CA PHE A 87 -5.80 -26.49 10.51
C PHE A 87 -6.97 -26.00 11.36
N GLU A 88 -6.81 -26.02 12.68
CA GLU A 88 -7.73 -25.41 13.65
C GLU A 88 -7.33 -23.99 14.04
N ASP A 89 -6.04 -23.66 13.95
CA ASP A 89 -5.51 -22.33 14.20
C ASP A 89 -4.46 -21.96 13.15
N VAL A 90 -4.48 -20.71 12.69
CA VAL A 90 -3.54 -20.15 11.71
C VAL A 90 -3.29 -18.70 12.09
N ARG A 91 -2.03 -18.38 12.40
CA ARG A 91 -1.59 -17.03 12.73
C ARG A 91 -0.34 -16.66 11.96
N VAL A 92 -0.08 -15.36 11.87
CA VAL A 92 1.08 -14.81 11.18
C VAL A 92 1.85 -13.92 12.14
N GLU A 93 3.16 -14.12 12.16
CA GLU A 93 4.10 -13.27 12.88
C GLU A 93 5.12 -12.71 11.88
N THR A 94 5.71 -11.57 12.22
CA THR A 94 6.73 -10.92 11.40
C THR A 94 7.89 -10.48 12.27
N GLU A 95 9.11 -10.68 11.80
CA GLU A 95 10.33 -10.24 12.48
C GLU A 95 11.27 -9.52 11.52
N PRO A 96 12.05 -8.53 11.98
CA PRO A 96 13.12 -7.93 11.18
C PRO A 96 14.15 -9.00 10.78
N PHE A 97 14.52 -9.05 9.50
CA PHE A 97 15.49 -10.01 8.98
C PHE A 97 16.25 -9.42 7.78
N GLU A 98 17.57 -9.34 7.87
CA GLU A 98 18.47 -8.88 6.78
C GLU A 98 18.03 -7.57 6.09
N GLY A 99 17.64 -6.57 6.88
CA GLY A 99 17.17 -5.27 6.35
C GLY A 99 15.79 -5.31 5.69
N GLY A 100 15.06 -6.42 5.83
CA GLY A 100 13.65 -6.53 5.48
C GLY A 100 12.89 -7.29 6.57
N LEU A 101 11.88 -8.07 6.16
CA LEU A 101 11.07 -8.88 7.07
C LEU A 101 11.17 -10.37 6.78
N LYS A 102 11.14 -11.17 7.84
CA LYS A 102 10.74 -12.58 7.76
C LYS A 102 9.28 -12.69 8.21
N ILE A 103 8.49 -13.42 7.42
CA ILE A 103 7.12 -13.80 7.78
C ILE A 103 7.14 -15.23 8.28
N ILE A 104 6.43 -15.48 9.38
CA ILE A 104 6.29 -16.80 9.99
C ILE A 104 4.79 -17.12 10.06
N TYR A 105 4.33 -18.05 9.21
CA TYR A 105 3.00 -18.62 9.33
C TYR A 105 3.04 -19.75 10.35
N ILE A 106 2.31 -19.61 11.45
CA ILE A 106 2.23 -20.62 12.49
C ILE A 106 0.86 -21.27 12.37
N VAL A 107 0.85 -22.58 12.15
CA VAL A 107 -0.38 -23.36 12.02
C VAL A 107 -0.48 -24.41 13.11
N LYS A 108 -1.71 -24.79 13.44
CA LYS A 108 -2.01 -25.92 14.31
C LYS A 108 -2.92 -26.90 13.56
N GLU A 109 -2.38 -28.07 13.23
CA GLU A 109 -3.15 -29.15 12.60
C GLU A 109 -4.21 -29.75 13.54
N LYS A 110 -5.32 -30.19 12.97
CA LYS A 110 -6.41 -30.92 13.65
C LYS A 110 -6.04 -32.35 14.06
#